data_AF-A0A662C893-F1
#
_entry.id   AF-A0A662C893-F1
#
_cell.length_a   1.000
_cell.length_b   1.000
_cell.length_c   1.000
_cell.angle_alpha   90.00
_cell.angle_beta   90.00
_cell.angle_gamma   90.00
#
_symmetry.space_group_name_H-M   'P 1'
#
loop_
_entity.id
_entity.type
_entity.pdbx_description
1 polymer ?
#
loop_
_entity_poly.entity_id
_entity_poly.type
_entity_poly.pdbx_seq_one_letter_code
_entity_poly.pdbx_strand_id
1 'polypeptide(L)'
;MKYQNHLSLFILTICLFFSGFELQAQSVKVETSNLEIVNNKLIIDYNFIKSKSTQRFNVWVEITKSTGEKINAQSFSGDIGDDLKGGENKQIIWDYNKDGIILNDDINVEVFANITVLGPGM
;
A
#
# COMPACT_ATOMS: atom_id res chain seq x y z
N MET A 1 36.17 15.96 46.53
CA MET A 1 36.30 15.78 45.07
C MET A 1 36.26 14.32 44.57
N LYS A 2 35.64 13.35 45.30
CA LYS A 2 35.50 11.95 44.82
C LYS A 2 34.09 11.57 44.33
N TYR A 3 33.05 12.23 44.85
CA TYR A 3 31.65 11.96 44.50
C TYR A 3 31.23 12.47 43.10
N GLN A 4 31.91 13.47 42.58
CA GLN A 4 31.56 14.13 41.31
C GLN A 4 31.79 13.21 40.09
N ASN A 5 32.76 12.30 40.19
CA ASN A 5 33.08 11.35 39.12
C ASN A 5 32.06 10.19 39.06
N HIS A 6 31.52 9.75 40.21
CA HIS A 6 30.50 8.69 40.26
C HIS A 6 29.13 9.18 39.77
N LEU A 7 28.76 10.43 40.07
CA LEU A 7 27.54 11.05 39.56
C LEU A 7 27.61 11.23 38.03
N SER A 8 28.78 11.61 37.51
CA SER A 8 29.00 11.75 36.06
C SER A 8 28.92 10.40 35.33
N LEU A 9 29.48 9.32 35.89
CA LEU A 9 29.35 7.97 35.34
C LEU A 9 27.91 7.45 35.36
N PHE A 10 27.15 7.76 36.42
CA PHE A 10 25.75 7.36 36.53
C PHE A 10 24.87 8.06 35.47
N ILE A 11 25.10 9.35 35.23
CA ILE A 11 24.39 10.12 34.19
C ILE A 11 24.72 9.58 32.79
N LEU A 12 25.99 9.27 32.50
CA LEU A 12 26.40 8.70 31.22
C LEU A 12 25.71 7.34 30.96
N THR A 13 25.59 6.52 32.00
CA THR A 13 24.94 5.21 31.91
C THR A 13 23.45 5.36 31.60
N ILE A 14 22.76 6.30 32.25
CA ILE A 14 21.34 6.61 31.98
C ILE A 14 21.14 7.09 30.53
N CYS A 15 22.02 7.96 30.01
CA CYS A 15 21.90 8.45 28.63
C CYS A 15 22.04 7.33 27.58
N LEU A 16 22.86 6.31 27.84
CA LEU A 16 23.03 5.16 26.94
C LEU A 16 21.83 4.19 26.95
N PHE A 17 20.98 4.21 27.98
CA PHE A 17 19.76 3.40 28.02
C PHE A 17 18.60 4.01 27.21
N PHE A 18 18.63 5.32 26.92
CA PHE A 18 17.55 6.00 26.18
C PHE A 18 17.77 6.12 24.67
N SER A 19 18.93 5.75 24.14
CA SER A 19 19.25 5.87 22.70
C SER A 19 18.75 4.70 21.84
N GLY A 20 17.97 3.76 22.38
CA GLY A 20 17.73 2.46 21.75
C GLY A 20 16.41 2.24 20.98
N PHE A 21 15.47 3.19 20.94
CA PHE A 21 14.15 2.93 20.35
C PHE A 21 13.82 3.86 19.17
N GLU A 22 14.53 3.69 18.06
CA GLU A 22 14.01 4.13 16.77
C GLU A 22 12.95 3.11 16.30
N LEU A 23 11.69 3.40 16.61
CA LEU A 23 10.56 2.71 15.99
C LEU A 23 10.52 3.10 14.51
N GLN A 24 11.09 2.26 13.64
CA GLN A 24 10.94 2.43 12.21
C GLN A 24 9.47 2.21 11.82
N ALA A 25 8.72 3.30 11.66
CA ALA A 25 7.43 3.28 11.00
C ALA A 25 7.66 3.02 9.51
N GLN A 26 7.63 1.75 9.10
CA GLN A 26 7.73 1.39 7.70
C GLN A 26 6.38 1.70 7.02
N SER A 27 6.41 2.56 6.00
CA SER A 27 5.23 2.77 5.15
C SER A 27 4.93 1.48 4.38
N VAL A 28 3.65 1.09 4.40
CA VAL A 28 3.18 0.00 3.56
C VAL A 28 3.24 0.47 2.11
N LYS A 29 3.80 -0.35 1.24
CA LYS A 29 3.87 -0.08 -0.21
C LYS A 29 3.00 -1.08 -0.96
N VAL A 30 2.37 -0.65 -2.04
CA VAL A 30 1.71 -1.53 -3.00
C VAL A 30 2.58 -1.65 -4.24
N GLU A 31 2.75 -2.88 -4.73
CA GLU A 31 3.49 -3.17 -5.94
C GLU A 31 2.66 -4.05 -6.86
N THR A 32 2.44 -3.60 -8.10
CA THR A 32 1.88 -4.42 -9.17
C THR A 32 2.89 -5.49 -9.55
N SER A 33 2.50 -6.77 -9.46
CA SER A 33 3.36 -7.91 -9.75
C SER A 33 3.14 -8.48 -11.15
N ASN A 34 1.94 -8.34 -11.71
CA ASN A 34 1.59 -8.82 -13.04
C ASN A 34 0.41 -8.05 -13.65
N LEU A 35 0.42 -7.94 -14.97
CA LEU A 35 -0.67 -7.38 -15.78
C LEU A 35 -0.93 -8.31 -16.96
N GLU A 36 -2.16 -8.80 -17.10
CA GLU A 36 -2.52 -9.72 -18.18
C GLU A 36 -3.89 -9.37 -18.76
N ILE A 37 -4.03 -9.48 -20.09
CA ILE A 37 -5.32 -9.34 -20.76
C ILE A 37 -5.87 -10.72 -21.10
N VAL A 38 -7.02 -11.07 -20.53
CA VAL A 38 -7.70 -12.35 -20.76
C VAL A 38 -9.18 -12.10 -21.01
N ASN A 39 -9.70 -12.56 -22.16
CA ASN A 39 -11.13 -12.50 -22.49
C ASN A 39 -11.76 -11.11 -22.29
N ASN A 40 -11.12 -10.07 -22.83
CA ASN A 40 -11.55 -8.68 -22.71
C ASN A 40 -11.57 -8.11 -21.28
N LYS A 41 -10.72 -8.68 -20.41
CA LYS A 41 -10.52 -8.20 -19.05
C LYS A 41 -9.05 -7.98 -18.80
N LEU A 42 -8.73 -6.94 -18.05
CA LEU A 42 -7.40 -6.71 -17.51
C LEU A 42 -7.33 -7.31 -16.11
N ILE A 43 -6.43 -8.28 -15.93
CA ILE A 43 -6.08 -8.90 -14.66
C ILE A 43 -4.87 -8.16 -14.10
N ILE A 44 -5.00 -7.67 -12.87
CA ILE A 44 -4.00 -6.87 -12.17
C ILE A 44 -3.65 -7.58 -10.87
N ASP A 45 -2.51 -8.26 -10.85
CA ASP A 45 -2.01 -8.88 -9.62
C ASP A 45 -1.10 -7.89 -8.89
N TYR A 46 -1.23 -7.84 -7.57
CA TYR A 46 -0.46 -6.91 -6.74
C TYR A 46 -0.18 -7.48 -5.34
N ASN A 47 0.80 -6.86 -4.67
CA ASN A 47 1.23 -7.23 -3.34
C ASN A 47 1.36 -6.01 -2.43
N PHE A 48 0.99 -6.16 -1.16
CA PHE A 48 1.31 -5.21 -0.12
C PHE A 48 2.66 -5.57 0.53
N ILE A 49 3.67 -4.76 0.26
CA ILE A 49 4.99 -4.90 0.87
C ILE A 49 4.96 -4.33 2.29
N LYS A 50 5.45 -5.11 3.26
CA LYS A 50 5.55 -4.75 4.69
C LYS A 50 4.21 -4.45 5.37
N SER A 51 3.11 -4.95 4.83
CA SER A 51 1.81 -4.88 5.51
C SER A 51 1.71 -5.89 6.65
N LYS A 52 0.90 -5.56 7.66
CA LYS A 52 0.48 -6.47 8.73
C LYS A 52 -0.94 -6.94 8.44
N SER A 53 -1.25 -8.19 8.78
CA SER A 53 -2.60 -8.78 8.59
C SER A 53 -3.71 -8.09 9.41
N THR A 54 -3.33 -7.33 10.43
CA THR A 54 -4.22 -6.50 11.24
C THR A 54 -4.56 -5.16 10.61
N GLN A 55 -3.79 -4.72 9.61
CA GLN A 55 -4.09 -3.49 8.88
C GLN A 55 -5.19 -3.74 7.86
N ARG A 56 -5.98 -2.69 7.62
CA ARG A 56 -7.04 -2.64 6.63
C ARG A 56 -6.77 -1.51 5.67
N PHE A 57 -7.12 -1.71 4.41
CA PHE A 57 -6.81 -0.78 3.34
C PHE A 57 -8.03 -0.50 2.47
N ASN A 58 -8.14 0.75 2.03
CA ASN A 58 -8.92 1.12 0.85
C ASN A 58 -7.98 1.04 -0.35
N VAL A 59 -8.33 0.23 -1.36
CA VAL A 59 -7.55 0.01 -2.58
C VAL A 59 -8.31 0.55 -3.78
N TRP A 60 -7.62 1.28 -4.66
CA TRP A 60 -8.16 1.73 -5.94
C TRP A 60 -7.10 1.64 -7.04
N VAL A 61 -7.54 1.73 -8.29
CA VAL A 61 -6.68 1.67 -9.48
C VAL A 61 -6.82 2.97 -10.25
N GLU A 62 -5.69 3.53 -10.69
CA GLU A 62 -5.69 4.54 -11.74
C GLU A 62 -5.14 3.95 -13.02
N ILE A 63 -5.84 4.21 -14.13
CA ILE A 63 -5.45 3.77 -15.47
C ILE A 63 -5.32 5.01 -16.35
N THR A 64 -4.16 5.18 -16.97
CA THR A 64 -3.86 6.29 -17.87
C THR A 64 -3.40 5.78 -19.22
N LYS A 65 -3.75 6.48 -20.30
CA LYS A 65 -3.15 6.24 -21.61
C LYS A 65 -1.70 6.73 -21.63
N SER A 66 -0.92 6.27 -22.60
CA SER A 66 0.42 6.81 -22.88
C SER A 66 0.46 8.33 -23.08
N THR A 67 -0.66 8.95 -23.47
CA THR A 67 -0.82 10.41 -23.59
C THR A 67 -0.97 11.13 -22.25
N GLY A 68 -1.15 10.39 -21.14
CA GLY A 68 -1.46 10.93 -19.81
C GLY A 68 -2.95 11.12 -19.53
N GLU A 69 -3.84 10.86 -20.49
CA GLU A 69 -5.28 10.93 -20.29
C GLU A 69 -5.76 9.80 -19.35
N LYS A 70 -6.52 10.14 -18.31
CA LYS A 70 -7.13 9.15 -17.41
C LYS A 70 -8.26 8.41 -18.11
N ILE A 71 -8.28 7.09 -17.97
CA ILE A 71 -9.39 6.24 -18.42
C ILE A 71 -10.40 6.12 -17.27
N ASN A 72 -11.67 6.41 -17.55
CA ASN A 72 -12.75 6.26 -16.57
C ASN A 72 -13.20 4.80 -16.45
N ALA A 73 -12.38 3.98 -15.79
CA ALA A 73 -12.67 2.58 -15.49
C ALA A 73 -13.64 2.45 -14.31
N GLN A 74 -14.67 1.61 -14.43
CA GLN A 74 -15.75 1.48 -13.45
C GLN A 74 -16.06 0.01 -13.12
N SER A 75 -15.97 -0.89 -14.09
CA SER A 75 -16.32 -2.31 -13.94
C SER A 75 -15.21 -3.14 -13.30
N PHE A 76 -14.80 -2.77 -12.08
CA PHE A 76 -13.81 -3.51 -11.29
C PHE A 76 -14.44 -4.61 -10.43
N SER A 77 -13.64 -5.64 -10.13
CA SER A 77 -13.98 -6.72 -9.20
C SER A 77 -12.71 -7.32 -8.58
N GLY A 78 -12.84 -8.13 -7.52
CA GLY A 78 -11.71 -8.73 -6.81
C GLY A 78 -11.31 -7.97 -5.54
N ASP A 79 -10.02 -7.97 -5.22
CA ASP A 79 -9.42 -7.26 -4.08
C ASP A 79 -9.30 -5.74 -4.35
N ILE A 80 -10.44 -5.05 -4.47
CA ILE A 80 -10.55 -3.59 -4.65
C ILE A 80 -11.63 -3.00 -3.73
N GLY A 81 -11.48 -1.74 -3.30
CA GLY A 81 -12.40 -1.05 -2.41
C GLY A 81 -11.94 -1.04 -0.95
N ASP A 82 -12.88 -0.87 -0.03
CA ASP A 82 -12.63 -0.65 1.40
C ASP A 82 -12.43 -1.95 2.21
N ASP A 83 -11.80 -1.81 3.39
CA ASP A 83 -11.62 -2.85 4.41
C ASP A 83 -10.88 -4.12 3.95
N LEU A 84 -9.95 -3.97 2.99
CA LEU A 84 -9.16 -5.10 2.51
C LEU A 84 -8.00 -5.42 3.44
N LYS A 85 -7.78 -6.72 3.67
CA LYS A 85 -6.59 -7.18 4.40
C LYS A 85 -5.36 -7.01 3.52
N GLY A 86 -4.29 -6.45 4.10
CA GLY A 86 -2.97 -6.48 3.48
C GLY A 86 -2.46 -7.92 3.26
N GLY A 87 -1.42 -8.06 2.44
CA GLY A 87 -0.75 -9.32 2.15
C GLY A 87 -0.32 -9.42 0.67
N GLU A 88 0.01 -10.63 0.26
CA GLU A 88 0.43 -10.96 -1.10
C GLU A 88 -0.70 -11.66 -1.88
N ASN A 89 -0.48 -11.87 -3.18
CA ASN A 89 -1.37 -12.60 -4.11
C ASN A 89 -2.76 -11.96 -4.19
N LYS A 90 -2.82 -10.63 -4.25
CA LYS A 90 -4.06 -9.89 -4.45
C LYS A 90 -4.35 -9.72 -5.92
N GLN A 91 -5.62 -9.69 -6.28
CA GLN A 91 -6.03 -9.59 -7.67
C GLN A 91 -7.20 -8.63 -7.86
N ILE A 92 -7.05 -7.71 -8.81
CA ILE A 92 -8.11 -6.85 -9.32
C ILE A 92 -8.39 -7.26 -10.77
N ILE A 93 -9.67 -7.32 -11.12
CA ILE A 93 -10.11 -7.61 -12.49
C ILE A 93 -10.92 -6.42 -12.97
N TRP A 94 -10.48 -5.82 -14.08
CA TRP A 94 -11.23 -4.77 -14.77
C TRP A 94 -11.84 -5.33 -16.06
N ASP A 95 -13.17 -5.30 -16.15
CA ASP A 95 -13.93 -5.65 -17.35
C ASP A 95 -14.14 -4.40 -18.22
N TYR A 96 -13.10 -4.01 -18.97
CA TYR A 96 -13.13 -2.79 -19.80
C TYR A 96 -14.19 -2.86 -20.91
N ASN A 97 -14.61 -4.06 -21.33
CA ASN A 97 -15.70 -4.23 -22.29
C ASN A 97 -17.06 -3.83 -21.71
N LYS A 98 -17.32 -4.12 -20.43
CA LYS A 98 -18.54 -3.63 -19.74
C LYS A 98 -18.60 -2.11 -19.63
N ASP A 99 -17.44 -1.47 -19.59
CA ASP A 99 -17.33 0.00 -19.61
C ASP A 99 -17.42 0.59 -21.03
N GLY A 100 -17.57 -0.26 -22.07
CA GLY A 100 -17.61 0.17 -23.46
C GLY A 100 -16.27 0.70 -23.98
N ILE A 101 -15.16 0.35 -23.33
CA ILE A 101 -13.82 0.81 -23.65
C ILE A 101 -13.13 -0.21 -24.56
N ILE A 102 -12.45 0.31 -25.58
CA ILE A 102 -11.59 -0.48 -26.48
C ILE A 102 -10.14 -0.09 -26.21
N LEU A 103 -9.32 -1.06 -25.79
CA LEU A 103 -7.90 -0.87 -25.54
C LEU A 103 -7.11 -1.06 -26.83
N ASN A 104 -6.84 0.04 -27.54
CA ASN A 104 -6.04 0.06 -28.77
C ASN A 104 -4.65 0.68 -28.58
N ASP A 105 -4.43 1.31 -27.42
CA ASP A 105 -3.21 2.05 -27.09
C ASP A 105 -2.57 1.47 -25.83
N ASP A 106 -1.27 1.72 -25.66
CA ASP A 106 -0.58 1.41 -24.41
C ASP A 106 -1.18 2.20 -23.24
N ILE A 107 -1.35 1.50 -22.12
CA ILE A 107 -1.87 2.05 -20.86
C ILE A 107 -0.85 1.85 -19.73
N ASN A 108 -0.87 2.77 -18.78
CA ASN A 108 -0.21 2.65 -17.50
C ASN A 108 -1.26 2.35 -16.43
N VAL A 109 -0.94 1.42 -15.54
CA VAL A 109 -1.86 0.89 -14.52
C VAL A 109 -1.16 0.95 -13.17
N GLU A 110 -1.72 1.73 -12.26
CA GLU A 110 -1.18 1.91 -10.91
C GLU A 110 -2.22 1.52 -9.87
N VAL A 111 -1.83 0.64 -8.96
CA VAL A 111 -2.64 0.25 -7.80
C VAL A 111 -2.20 1.07 -6.60
N PHE A 112 -3.17 1.71 -5.95
CA PHE A 112 -2.96 2.51 -4.77
C PHE A 112 -3.69 1.91 -3.58
N ALA A 113 -3.16 2.20 -2.38
CA ALA A 113 -3.85 1.85 -1.15
C ALA A 113 -3.60 2.88 -0.05
N ASN A 114 -4.64 3.14 0.74
CA ASN A 114 -4.57 3.94 1.97
C ASN A 114 -5.02 3.08 3.15
N ILE A 115 -4.40 3.26 4.32
CA ILE A 115 -4.83 2.59 5.54
C ILE A 115 -6.24 3.07 5.89
N THR A 116 -7.16 2.13 6.05
CA THR A 116 -8.48 2.36 6.63
C THR A 116 -8.30 2.58 8.12
N VAL A 117 -8.44 3.83 8.56
CA VAL A 117 -8.43 4.14 9.99
C VAL A 117 -9.82 3.80 10.53
N LEU A 118 -9.95 2.67 11.23
CA LEU A 118 -11.10 2.44 12.09
C LEU A 118 -11.03 3.48 13.21
N GLY A 119 -11.88 4.51 13.15
CA GLY A 119 -11.98 5.48 14.24
C GLY A 119 -12.29 4.78 15.56
N PRO A 120 -11.82 5.30 16.72
CA PRO A 120 -12.24 4.79 18.00
C PRO A 120 -13.72 5.15 18.20
N GLY A 121 -14.62 4.22 17.86
CA GLY A 121 -16.05 4.37 18.10
C GLY A 121 -16.93 3.99 16.91
N MET A 122 -17.22 2.70 16.79
CA MET A 122 -18.59 2.24 16.55
C MET A 122 -18.96 1.26 17.65
#